data_AF-A0A259N056-F1
#
_entry.id   AF-A0A259N056-F1
#
_cell.length_a   1.000
_cell.length_b   1.000
_cell.length_c   1.000
_cell.angle_alpha   90.00
_cell.angle_beta   90.00
_cell.angle_gamma   90.00
#
_symmetry.space_group_name_H-M   'P 1'
#
loop_
_entity.id
_entity.type
_entity.pdbx_description
1 polymer ?
#
loop_
_entity_poly.entity_id
_entity_poly.type
_entity_poly.pdbx_seq_one_letter_code
_entity_poly.pdbx_strand_id
1 'polypeptide(L)' 'SGGDLGSFGPGQMVKEFDTVVFSAPVGVVQGPVKTQFGYHLLEVTSRQD' A
#
# COMPACT_ATOMS: atom_id res chain seq x y z
N SER A 1 -13.61 5.27 6.01
CA SER A 1 -12.72 6.22 6.72
C SER A 1 -11.99 5.50 7.83
N GLY A 2 -10.69 5.75 7.98
CA GLY A 2 -9.79 4.99 8.87
C GLY A 2 -8.46 4.61 8.22
N GLY A 3 -8.02 5.32 7.17
CA GLY A 3 -6.86 4.94 6.36
C GLY A 3 -7.18 4.08 5.14
N ASP A 4 -8.46 3.73 4.93
CA ASP A 4 -8.91 3.04 3.71
C ASP A 4 -8.73 3.91 2.46
N LEU A 5 -8.05 3.35 1.46
CA LEU A 5 -7.72 3.99 0.18
C LEU A 5 -8.54 3.42 -0.99
N GLY A 6 -9.43 2.46 -0.74
CA GLY A 6 -10.16 1.74 -1.77
C GLY A 6 -9.28 0.83 -2.63
N SER A 7 -9.81 0.41 -3.78
CA SER A 7 -9.11 -0.43 -4.74
C SER A 7 -8.43 0.40 -5.82
N PHE A 8 -7.20 0.04 -6.16
CA PHE A 8 -6.41 0.65 -7.23
C PHE A 8 -5.51 -0.41 -7.88
N GLY A 9 -5.12 -0.16 -9.12
CA GLY A 9 -4.19 -0.96 -9.90
C GLY A 9 -2.77 -0.39 -9.92
N PRO A 10 -1.81 -1.12 -10.52
CA PRO A 10 -0.42 -0.69 -10.61
C PRO A 10 -0.26 0.65 -11.35
N GLY A 11 0.62 1.50 -10.84
CA GLY A 11 0.94 2.84 -11.37
C GLY A 11 0.03 3.96 -10.86
N GLN A 12 -0.96 3.67 -10.02
CA GLN A 12 -1.90 4.69 -9.53
C GLN A 12 -1.43 5.39 -8.24
N MET A 13 -0.47 4.80 -7.51
CA MET A 13 0.14 5.40 -6.33
C MET A 13 1.62 5.73 -6.58
N VAL A 14 2.28 6.37 -5.61
CA VAL A 14 3.72 6.61 -5.68
C VAL A 14 4.49 5.29 -5.69
N LYS A 15 5.64 5.27 -6.36
CA LYS A 15 6.41 4.05 -6.62
C LYS A 15 6.71 3.25 -5.35
N GLU A 16 7.04 3.92 -4.26
CA GLU A 16 7.35 3.31 -2.96
C GLU A 16 6.13 2.58 -2.39
N PHE A 17 4.93 3.12 -2.62
CA PHE A 17 3.67 2.54 -2.19
C PHE A 17 3.29 1.33 -3.05
N ASP A 18 3.31 1.49 -4.37
CA ASP A 18 3.02 0.43 -5.33
C ASP A 18 3.92 -0.80 -5.12
N THR A 19 5.22 -0.57 -4.97
CA THR A 19 6.19 -1.66 -4.78
C THR A 19 5.83 -2.53 -3.58
N VAL A 20 5.37 -1.91 -2.49
CA VAL A 20 5.00 -2.63 -1.27
C VAL A 20 3.65 -3.33 -1.45
N VAL A 21 2.62 -2.64 -1.93
CA VAL A 21 1.26 -3.19 -2.01
C VAL A 21 1.14 -4.36 -2.99
N PHE A 22 1.90 -4.38 -4.09
CA PHE A 22 1.85 -5.48 -5.06
C PHE A 22 2.78 -6.65 -4.74
N SER A 23 3.65 -6.53 -3.73
CA SER A 23 4.55 -7.61 -3.28
C SER A 23 4.20 -8.19 -1.90
N ALA A 24 3.59 -7.39 -1.02
CA ALA A 24 3.30 -7.79 0.35
C ALA A 24 2.19 -8.85 0.45
N PRO A 25 2.20 -9.70 1.49
CA PRO A 25 1.07 -10.56 1.82
C PRO A 25 -0.19 -9.76 2.20
N VAL A 26 -1.36 -10.30 1.89
CA VAL A 26 -2.66 -9.76 2.32
C VAL A 26 -2.80 -9.89 3.84
N GLY A 27 -3.34 -8.86 4.50
CA GLY A 27 -3.62 -8.84 5.94
C GLY A 27 -2.40 -8.66 6.85
N VAL A 28 -1.24 -8.26 6.28
CA VAL A 28 -0.01 -8.01 7.03
C VAL A 28 0.41 -6.55 6.89
N VAL A 29 0.57 -5.88 8.04
CA VAL A 29 1.06 -4.50 8.09
C VAL A 29 2.53 -4.42 7.69
N GLN A 30 2.84 -3.49 6.78
CA GLN A 30 4.15 -3.22 6.22
C GLN A 30 4.64 -1.83 6.61
N GLY A 31 5.95 -1.68 6.76
CA GLY A 31 6.60 -0.39 6.92
C GLY A 31 7.57 -0.30 8.10
N PRO A 32 8.04 0.91 8.44
CA PRO A 32 7.62 2.19 7.85
C PRO A 32 8.07 2.38 6.40
N VAL A 33 7.14 2.78 5.53
CA VAL A 33 7.41 3.12 4.12
C VAL A 33 7.60 4.62 4.02
N LYS A 34 8.79 5.05 3.56
CA LYS A 34 9.09 6.46 3.31
C LYS A 34 8.58 6.84 1.92
N THR A 35 7.81 7.93 1.84
CA THR A 35 7.42 8.57 0.60
C THR A 35 7.81 10.05 0.64
N GLN A 36 7.56 10.79 -0.44
CA GLN A 36 7.67 12.25 -0.44
C GLN A 36 6.69 12.94 0.54
N PHE A 37 5.67 12.23 1.01
CA PHE A 37 4.64 12.75 1.93
C PHE A 37 4.90 12.42 3.40
N GLY A 38 5.95 11.64 3.70
CA GLY A 38 6.29 11.24 5.07
C GLY A 38 6.51 9.74 5.21
N TYR A 39 6.18 9.20 6.38
CA TYR A 39 6.26 7.78 6.68
C TYR A 39 4.88 7.18 6.85
N HIS A 40 4.69 5.98 6.34
CA HIS A 40 3.39 5.30 6.31
C HIS A 40 3.52 3.84 6.75
N LEU A 41 2.49 3.34 7.42
CA LEU A 41 2.25 1.90 7.57
C LEU A 41 1.18 1.51 6.55
N LEU A 42 1.40 0.42 5.82
CA LEU A 42 0.53 -0.03 4.74
C LEU A 42 0.00 -1.44 5.05
N GLU A 43 -1.26 -1.70 4.75
CA GLU A 43 -1.84 -3.03 4.83
C GLU A 43 -2.61 -3.31 3.54
N VAL A 44 -2.33 -4.45 2.91
CA VAL A 44 -3.11 -4.90 1.76
C VAL A 44 -4.32 -5.66 2.29
N THR A 45 -5.50 -5.05 2.23
CA THR A 45 -6.72 -5.64 2.79
C THR A 45 -7.36 -6.70 1.88
N SER A 46 -7.13 -6.61 0.57
CA SER A 46 -7.54 -7.62 -0.42
C SER A 46 -6.73 -7.48 -1.72
N ARG A 47 -6.68 -8.55 -2.53
CA ARG A 47 -6.09 -8.56 -3.88
C ARG A 47 -6.94 -9.42 -4.81
N GLN A 48 -7.12 -8.98 -6.05
CA GLN A 48 -7.67 -9.79 -7.14
C GLN A 48 -6.55 -10.02 -8.15
N ASP A 49 -6.38 -11.27 -8.55
CA ASP A 49 -5.39 -11.71 -9.54
C ASP A 49 -5.91 -11.54 -10.98
#